data_AF-A0A1B6DB51-F1
#
_entry.id   AF-A0A1B6DB51-F1
#
_cell.length_a   1.000
_cell.length_b   1.000
_cell.length_c   1.000
_cell.angle_alpha   90.00
_cell.angle_beta   90.00
_cell.angle_gamma   90.00
#
_symmetry.space_group_name_H-M   'P 1'
#
loop_
_entity.id
_entity.type
_entity.pdbx_description
1 polymer ?
#
loop_
_entity_poly.entity_id
_entity_poly.type
_entity_poly.pdbx_seq_one_letter_code
_entity_poly.pdbx_strand_id
1 'polypeptide(L)'
;EGQFLVRQIYEDELTYNLIGAAVQVLQIPANTILELFGKTFFEFCQDSGYDKILQVLGATPRDFLQNLDALHDHLGTLYPGMRAPSFRCTERQEDGALILHYYSDRPGLE
;
A
#
# COMPACT_ATOMS: atom_id res chain seq x y z
N GLU A 1 21.58 -6.80 -15.96
CA GLU A 1 20.55 -7.71 -15.41
C GLU A 1 20.25 -7.27 -13.97
N GLY A 2 18.98 -7.32 -13.54
CA GLY A 2 18.53 -6.76 -12.24
C GLY A 2 17.58 -5.56 -12.32
N GLN A 3 16.88 -5.35 -13.44
CA GLN A 3 15.92 -4.26 -13.60
C GLN A 3 14.49 -4.74 -13.34
N PHE A 4 13.75 -4.00 -12.50
CA PHE A 4 12.30 -4.12 -12.37
C PHE A 4 11.63 -3.18 -13.38
N LEU A 5 10.67 -3.70 -14.15
CA LEU A 5 9.88 -2.91 -15.08
C LEU A 5 8.57 -2.48 -14.43
N VAL A 6 8.31 -1.18 -14.38
CA VAL A 6 7.17 -0.56 -13.66
C VAL A 6 5.80 -1.12 -14.09
N ARG A 7 5.67 -1.58 -15.34
CA ARG A 7 4.40 -2.10 -15.91
C ARG A 7 4.38 -3.61 -16.06
N GLN A 8 5.39 -4.31 -15.54
CA GLN A 8 5.41 -5.75 -15.53
C GLN A 8 4.84 -6.26 -14.20
N ILE A 9 3.92 -7.22 -14.29
CA ILE A 9 3.42 -7.93 -13.13
C ILE A 9 4.43 -9.04 -12.78
N TYR A 10 4.79 -9.10 -11.51
CA TYR A 10 5.61 -10.15 -10.92
C TYR A 10 4.77 -10.91 -9.90
N GLU A 11 5.08 -12.19 -9.71
CA GLU A 11 4.46 -13.01 -8.66
C GLU A 11 4.74 -12.42 -7.27
N ASP A 12 3.75 -12.46 -6.36
CA ASP A 12 3.91 -11.87 -5.02
C ASP A 12 5.08 -12.52 -4.25
N GLU A 13 5.37 -13.79 -4.53
CA GLU A 13 6.51 -14.53 -3.97
C GLU A 13 7.83 -13.78 -4.14
N LEU A 14 8.00 -13.05 -5.25
CA LEU A 14 9.20 -12.25 -5.48
C LEU A 14 9.35 -11.15 -4.42
N THR A 15 8.27 -10.43 -4.09
CA THR A 15 8.27 -9.41 -3.03
C THR A 15 8.53 -10.05 -1.67
N TYR A 16 7.87 -11.15 -1.35
CA TYR A 16 8.09 -11.86 -0.07
C TYR A 16 9.54 -12.34 0.07
N ASN A 17 10.13 -12.88 -1.00
CA ASN A 17 11.52 -13.32 -1.01
C ASN A 17 12.50 -12.15 -0.88
N LEU A 18 12.20 -10.98 -1.49
CA LEU A 18 13.00 -9.76 -1.32
C LEU A 18 13.00 -9.29 0.13
N ILE A 19 11.84 -9.27 0.79
CA ILE A 19 11.74 -8.91 2.20
C ILE A 19 12.47 -9.95 3.06
N GLY A 20 12.28 -11.25 2.80
CA GLY A 20 12.98 -12.32 3.52
C GLY A 20 14.50 -12.23 3.41
N ALA A 21 15.02 -11.94 2.22
CA ALA A 21 16.45 -11.71 2.01
C ALA A 21 16.93 -10.44 2.75
N ALA A 22 16.14 -9.36 2.72
CA ALA A 22 16.47 -8.13 3.45
C ALA A 22 16.52 -8.36 4.97
N VAL A 23 15.61 -9.16 5.54
CA VAL A 23 15.66 -9.57 6.95
C VAL A 23 16.98 -10.26 7.27
N GLN A 24 17.42 -11.21 6.43
CA GLN A 24 18.67 -11.94 6.64
C GLN A 24 19.91 -11.06 6.53
N VAL A 25 19.92 -10.09 5.61
CA VAL A 25 21.09 -9.23 5.39
C VAL A 25 21.16 -8.09 6.40
N LEU A 26 20.03 -7.43 6.66
CA LEU A 26 19.96 -6.23 7.49
C LEU A 26 19.76 -6.54 8.97
N GLN A 27 19.33 -7.77 9.31
CA GLN A 27 18.97 -8.18 10.68
C GLN A 27 17.85 -7.31 11.29
N ILE A 28 16.91 -6.88 10.44
CA ILE A 28 15.73 -6.10 10.82
C ILE A 28 14.49 -6.98 10.62
N PRO A 29 13.50 -6.99 11.54
CA PRO A 29 12.27 -7.74 11.37
C PRO A 29 11.49 -7.33 10.11
N ALA A 30 10.81 -8.29 9.47
CA ALA A 30 10.04 -8.06 8.24
C ALA A 30 9.02 -6.91 8.39
N ASN A 31 8.27 -6.88 9.49
CA ASN A 31 7.27 -5.85 9.74
C ASN A 31 7.89 -4.44 9.78
N THR A 32 9.06 -4.28 10.39
CA THR A 32 9.77 -3.00 10.40
C THR A 32 10.21 -2.58 9.00
N ILE A 33 10.64 -3.54 8.16
CA ILE A 33 10.98 -3.26 6.76
C ILE A 33 9.73 -2.85 5.98
N LEU A 34 8.60 -3.52 6.18
CA LEU A 34 7.33 -3.22 5.51
C LEU A 34 6.76 -1.86 5.94
N GLU A 35 6.84 -1.51 7.23
CA GLU A 35 6.48 -0.18 7.73
C GLU A 35 7.34 0.93 7.09
N LEU A 36 8.65 0.72 7.02
CA LEU A 36 9.56 1.65 6.35
C LEU A 36 9.27 1.73 4.84
N PHE A 37 9.00 0.60 4.20
CA PHE A 37 8.61 0.56 2.80
C PHE A 37 7.34 1.37 2.55
N GLY A 38 6.31 1.24 3.39
CA GLY A 38 5.07 2.03 3.27
C GLY A 38 5.32 3.52 3.40
N LYS A 39 6.17 3.95 4.35
CA LYS A 39 6.57 5.35 4.49
C LYS A 39 7.29 5.86 3.23
N THR A 40 8.32 5.14 2.77
CA THR A 40 9.08 5.53 1.57
C THR A 40 8.23 5.46 0.31
N PHE A 41 7.26 4.55 0.23
CA PHE A 41 6.34 4.46 -0.89
C PHE A 41 5.47 5.70 -1.03
N PHE A 42 4.98 6.25 0.09
CA PHE A 42 4.22 7.50 0.07
C PHE A 42 5.05 8.67 -0.49
N GLU A 43 6.30 8.81 -0.01
CA GLU A 43 7.27 9.81 -0.52
C GLU A 43 7.54 9.59 -2.01
N PHE A 44 7.77 8.34 -2.43
CA PHE A 44 7.98 7.96 -3.83
C PHE A 44 6.78 8.32 -4.71
N CYS A 45 5.54 8.12 -4.25
CA CYS A 45 4.35 8.50 -5.00
C CYS A 45 4.29 10.01 -5.24
N GLN A 46 4.62 10.81 -4.23
CA GLN A 46 4.67 12.28 -4.38
C GLN A 46 5.71 12.68 -5.44
N ASP A 47 6.92 12.13 -5.36
CA ASP A 47 8.00 12.42 -6.32
C ASP A 47 7.71 11.91 -7.73
N SER A 48 6.91 10.84 -7.85
CA SER A 48 6.52 10.23 -9.12
C SER A 48 5.32 10.90 -9.80
N GLY A 49 4.85 12.04 -9.28
CA GLY A 49 3.76 12.83 -9.87
C GLY A 49 2.35 12.40 -9.46
N TYR A 50 2.22 11.60 -8.40
CA TYR A 50 0.93 11.29 -7.77
C TYR A 50 0.58 12.26 -6.64
N ASP A 51 1.38 13.30 -6.41
CA ASP A 51 1.13 14.34 -5.39
C ASP A 51 -0.28 14.93 -5.47
N LYS A 52 -0.75 15.28 -6.67
CA LYS A 52 -2.07 15.86 -6.89
C LYS A 52 -3.20 14.88 -6.57
N ILE A 53 -3.05 13.61 -6.97
CA ILE A 53 -4.11 12.63 -6.72
C ILE A 53 -4.17 12.27 -5.22
N LEU A 54 -3.02 12.24 -4.53
CA LEU A 54 -2.97 12.01 -3.09
C LEU A 54 -3.64 13.15 -2.31
N GLN A 55 -3.48 14.41 -2.75
CA GLN A 55 -4.10 15.57 -2.10
C GLN A 55 -5.64 15.57 -2.18
N VAL A 56 -6.23 14.94 -3.19
CA VAL A 56 -7.70 14.91 -3.36
C VAL A 56 -8.37 13.75 -2.62
N LEU A 57 -7.60 12.85 -1.98
CA LEU A 57 -8.16 11.75 -1.18
C LEU A 57 -8.74 12.23 0.15
N GLY A 58 -8.44 13.45 0.57
CA GLY A 58 -9.07 14.08 1.73
C GLY A 58 -8.06 14.71 2.69
N ALA A 59 -8.59 15.51 3.62
CA ALA A 59 -7.79 16.29 4.57
C ALA A 59 -7.61 15.59 5.93
N THR A 60 -8.29 14.46 6.15
CA THR A 60 -8.18 13.66 7.37
C THR A 60 -7.74 12.22 7.06
N PRO A 61 -7.13 11.50 8.02
CA PRO A 61 -6.79 10.09 7.81
C PRO A 61 -8.00 9.23 7.44
N ARG A 62 -9.17 9.52 8.00
CA ARG A 62 -10.42 8.83 7.65
C ARG A 62 -10.77 9.03 6.18
N ASP A 63 -10.83 10.28 5.72
CA ASP A 63 -11.21 10.59 4.35
C ASP A 63 -10.22 9.94 3.38
N PHE A 64 -8.92 10.08 3.69
CA PHE A 64 -7.84 9.49 2.90
C PHE A 64 -8.04 7.98 2.74
N LEU A 65 -8.22 7.26 3.85
CA LEU A 65 -8.38 5.80 3.85
C LEU A 65 -9.67 5.36 3.16
N GLN A 66 -10.78 6.10 3.33
CA GLN A 66 -12.06 5.78 2.68
C GLN A 66 -12.02 5.98 1.15
N ASN A 67 -11.14 6.83 0.65
CA ASN A 67 -11.02 7.11 -0.78
C ASN A 67 -9.95 6.26 -1.50
N LEU A 68 -9.22 5.40 -0.79
CA LEU A 68 -8.20 4.53 -1.40
C LEU A 68 -8.78 3.54 -2.42
N ASP A 69 -9.99 3.02 -2.19
CA ASP A 69 -10.64 2.11 -3.14
C ASP A 69 -10.90 2.81 -4.48
N ALA A 70 -11.39 4.05 -4.45
CA ALA A 70 -11.61 4.85 -5.65
C ALA A 70 -10.30 5.20 -6.39
N LEU A 71 -9.23 5.48 -5.64
CA LEU A 71 -7.89 5.63 -6.22
C LEU A 71 -7.46 4.34 -6.93
N HIS A 72 -7.58 3.21 -6.26
CA HIS A 72 -7.17 1.92 -6.80
C HIS A 72 -7.97 1.51 -8.02
N ASP A 73 -9.28 1.79 -8.04
CA ASP A 73 -10.12 1.60 -9.23
C ASP A 73 -9.63 2.45 -10.41
N HIS A 74 -9.27 3.71 -10.17
CA HIS A 74 -8.70 4.57 -11.20
C HIS A 74 -7.36 4.02 -11.70
N LEU A 75 -6.46 3.64 -10.80
CA LEU A 75 -5.16 3.04 -11.16
C LEU A 75 -5.30 1.70 -11.89
N GLY A 76 -6.33 0.90 -11.58
CA GLY A 76 -6.61 -0.36 -12.26
C GLY A 76 -6.86 -0.19 -13.76
N THR A 77 -7.31 0.99 -14.20
CA THR A 77 -7.43 1.32 -15.63
C THR A 77 -6.08 1.54 -16.33
N LEU A 78 -5.05 1.92 -15.57
CA LEU A 78 -3.69 2.21 -16.06
C LEU A 78 -2.76 1.00 -15.90
N TYR A 79 -3.04 0.13 -14.94
CA TYR A 79 -2.25 -1.05 -14.58
C TYR A 79 -3.09 -2.33 -14.74
N PRO A 80 -3.20 -2.89 -15.97
CA PRO A 80 -3.94 -4.12 -16.20
C PRO A 80 -3.44 -5.25 -15.30
N GLY A 81 -4.37 -5.93 -14.62
CA GLY A 81 -4.06 -7.01 -13.68
C GLY A 81 -3.67 -6.54 -12.27
N MET A 82 -3.82 -5.26 -11.96
CA MET A 82 -3.71 -4.75 -10.59
C MET A 82 -4.72 -5.47 -9.68
N ARG A 83 -4.21 -6.08 -8.61
CA ARG A 83 -5.01 -6.65 -7.52
C ARG A 83 -4.84 -5.75 -6.30
N ALA A 84 -5.75 -4.81 -6.13
CA ALA A 84 -5.69 -3.83 -5.06
C ALA A 84 -6.34 -4.37 -3.77
N PRO A 85 -5.84 -3.99 -2.57
CA PRO A 85 -6.60 -4.17 -1.35
C PRO A 85 -7.79 -3.22 -1.30
N SER A 86 -8.77 -3.54 -0.44
CA SER A 86 -9.92 -2.68 -0.13
C SER A 86 -9.86 -2.19 1.32
N PHE A 87 -10.23 -0.93 1.51
CA PHE A 87 -10.23 -0.22 2.78
C PHE A 87 -11.62 0.30 3.10
N ARG A 88 -12.10 -0.01 4.30
CA ARG A 88 -13.35 0.56 4.83
C ARG A 88 -13.12 1.10 6.22
N CYS A 89 -13.62 2.30 6.48
CA CYS A 89 -13.59 2.89 7.81
C CYS A 89 -14.98 2.85 8.47
N THR A 90 -15.01 2.46 9.75
CA THR A 90 -16.17 2.59 10.64
C THR A 90 -15.75 3.21 11.96
N GLU A 91 -16.68 3.72 12.76
CA GLU A 91 -16.37 4.24 14.10
C GLU A 91 -16.81 3.24 15.16
N ARG A 92 -15.97 3.05 16.18
CA ARG A 92 -16.32 2.27 17.37
C ARG A 92 -17.28 3.08 18.23
N GLN A 93 -18.44 2.51 18.56
CA GLN A 93 -19.50 3.22 19.28
C GLN A 93 -19.11 3.67 20.69
N GLU A 94 -18.18 2.97 21.34
CA GLU A 94 -17.83 3.18 22.75
C GLU A 94 -17.01 4.46 22.99
N ASP A 95 -16.10 4.78 22.07
CA ASP A 95 -15.11 5.87 22.24
C ASP A 95 -14.84 6.68 20.96
N GLY A 96 -15.57 6.39 19.87
CA GLY A 96 -15.43 7.08 18.60
C GLY A 96 -14.14 6.74 17.83
N ALA A 97 -13.39 5.72 18.24
CA ALA A 97 -12.16 5.38 17.54
C ALA A 97 -12.42 4.92 16.09
N LEU A 98 -11.53 5.32 15.19
CA LEU A 98 -11.55 4.87 13.81
C LEU A 98 -11.12 3.40 13.73
N ILE A 99 -12.00 2.57 13.18
CA ILE A 99 -11.74 1.17 12.87
C ILE A 99 -11.52 1.05 11.37
N LEU A 100 -10.31 0.66 10.99
CA LEU A 100 -9.95 0.32 9.62
C LEU A 100 -10.21 -1.17 9.39
N HIS A 101 -11.01 -1.47 8.37
CA HIS A 101 -11.19 -2.82 7.84
C HIS A 101 -10.34 -2.93 6.58
N TYR A 102 -9.34 -3.82 6.61
CA TYR A 102 -8.44 -4.10 5.50
C TYR A 102 -8.78 -5.46 4.90
N TYR A 103 -8.95 -5.50 3.58
CA TYR A 103 -9.23 -6.72 2.82
C TYR A 103 -8.21 -6.88 1.70
N SER A 104 -7.57 -8.03 1.62
CA SER A 104 -6.52 -8.30 0.63
C SER A 104 -6.39 -9.80 0.38
N ASP A 105 -6.04 -10.17 -0.84
CA ASP A 105 -5.65 -11.53 -1.21
C ASP A 105 -4.22 -11.88 -0.74
N ARG A 106 -3.45 -10.87 -0.30
CA ARG A 106 -2.05 -11.00 0.08
C ARG A 106 -1.90 -11.04 1.60
N PRO A 107 -1.47 -12.17 2.19
CA PRO A 107 -1.28 -12.29 3.63
C PRO A 107 -0.02 -11.54 4.11
N GLY A 108 -0.05 -11.05 5.36
CA GLY A 108 1.10 -10.46 6.04
C GLY A 108 1.46 -9.04 5.58
N LEU A 109 0.52 -8.34 4.96
CA LEU A 109 0.65 -6.96 4.47
C LEU A 109 -0.33 -5.99 5.16
N GLU A 110 -1.03 -6.46 6.20
CA GLU A 110 -1.87 -5.64 7.08
C GLU A 110 -1.08 -4.71 8.02
#